data_AF-A0A939EE72-F1
#
_entry.id   AF-A0A939EE72-F1
#
_cell.length_a   1.000
_cell.length_b   1.000
_cell.length_c   1.000
_cell.angle_alpha   90.00
_cell.angle_beta   90.00
_cell.angle_gamma   90.00
#
_symmetry.space_group_name_H-M   'P 1'
#
loop_
_entity.id
_entity.type
_entity.pdbx_description
1 polymer ?
#
loop_
_entity_poly.entity_id
_entity_poly.type
_entity_poly.pdbx_seq_one_letter_code
_entity_poly.pdbx_strand_id
1 'polypeptide(L)'
;MFFLLRTAFWLTLVLVLLPLGSDGEQTVEEKLDPVSAYLAAQATMSDLGGFCQRNPEACETGSDALTAIGSRAREGARIVYEFLDTQLAESSTGDGLVTGSTASAVEDRFQHNYAGAQSWQPDLNKVSTGETTFGPVPRPKPRSGRNT
;
A
#
# COMPACT_ATOMS: atom_id res chain seq x y z
N MET A 1 -19.68 -7.88 23.16
CA MET A 1 -19.61 -6.42 22.94
C MET A 1 -18.53 -5.68 23.75
N PHE A 2 -17.93 -6.29 24.78
CA PHE A 2 -16.90 -5.64 25.62
C PHE A 2 -15.49 -5.58 24.99
N PHE A 3 -15.26 -6.34 23.91
CA PHE A 3 -13.96 -6.42 23.22
C PHE A 3 -13.56 -5.08 22.61
N LEU A 4 -14.48 -4.41 21.91
CA LEU A 4 -14.22 -3.12 21.25
C LEU A 4 -13.89 -2.01 22.24
N LEU A 5 -14.59 -1.97 23.39
CA LEU A 5 -14.31 -1.01 24.45
C LEU A 5 -12.93 -1.25 25.06
N ARG A 6 -12.57 -2.53 25.26
CA ARG A 6 -11.26 -2.91 25.77
C ARG A 6 -10.16 -2.52 24.78
N THR A 7 -10.29 -2.86 23.50
CA THR A 7 -9.29 -2.52 22.47
C THR A 7 -9.17 -1.01 22.25
N ALA A 8 -10.28 -0.29 22.18
CA ALA A 8 -10.26 1.17 22.04
C ALA A 8 -9.57 1.84 23.24
N PHE A 9 -9.89 1.39 24.47
CA PHE A 9 -9.22 1.87 25.68
C PHE A 9 -7.71 1.60 25.66
N TRP A 10 -7.29 0.38 25.30
CA TRP A 10 -5.87 0.04 25.21
C TRP A 10 -5.15 0.84 24.12
N LEU A 11 -5.79 1.09 22.98
CA LEU A 11 -5.20 1.91 21.92
C LEU A 11 -5.00 3.37 22.36
N THR A 12 -6.00 3.97 23.00
CA THR A 12 -5.88 5.34 23.53
C THR A 12 -4.81 5.45 24.60
N LEU A 13 -4.73 4.47 25.51
CA LEU A 13 -3.68 4.43 26.55
C LEU A 13 -2.29 4.41 25.92
N VAL A 14 -2.08 3.55 24.92
CA VAL A 14 -0.80 3.45 24.19
C VAL A 14 -0.47 4.75 23.45
N LEU A 15 -1.46 5.40 22.83
CA LEU A 15 -1.28 6.68 22.14
C LEU A 15 -0.87 7.82 23.08
N VAL A 16 -1.36 7.80 24.32
CA VAL A 16 -0.97 8.77 25.36
C VAL A 16 0.42 8.46 25.92
N LEU A 17 0.79 7.17 25.99
CA LEU A 17 2.10 6.74 26.48
C LEU A 17 3.22 6.89 25.44
N LEU A 18 2.91 6.79 24.15
CA LEU A 18 3.83 7.18 23.09
C LEU A 18 3.86 8.71 23.06
N PRO A 19 4.97 9.36 23.44
CA PRO A 19 5.11 10.78 23.18
C PRO A 19 5.13 10.94 21.65
N LEU A 20 4.00 11.35 21.08
CA LEU A 20 3.95 11.91 19.74
C LEU A 20 4.68 13.25 19.87
N GLY A 21 5.98 13.26 19.55
CA GLY A 21 6.88 14.40 19.79
C GLY A 21 6.22 15.73 19.40
N SER A 22 6.25 16.69 20.33
CA SER A 22 5.70 18.02 20.13
C SER A 22 6.74 19.04 20.55
N ASP A 23 7.78 19.16 19.73
CA ASP A 23 8.81 20.16 19.95
C ASP A 23 9.35 20.59 18.58
N GLY A 24 8.66 21.56 17.98
CA GLY A 24 9.11 22.18 16.76
C GLY A 24 7.95 22.71 15.94
N GLU A 25 7.63 23.98 16.16
CA GLU A 25 6.91 24.82 15.21
C GLU A 25 7.53 24.67 13.82
N GLN A 26 7.00 23.76 12.99
CA GLN A 26 7.19 23.79 11.56
C GLN A 26 5.94 23.23 10.88
N THR A 27 5.36 24.06 10.04
CA THR A 27 4.55 23.75 8.87
C THR A 27 5.32 22.84 7.89
N VAL A 28 5.81 21.70 8.36
CA VAL A 28 6.38 20.66 7.52
C VAL A 28 5.20 19.82 7.11
N GLU A 29 4.82 19.94 5.83
CA GLU A 29 4.31 18.78 5.11
C GLU A 29 5.19 17.62 5.53
N GLU A 30 4.70 16.74 6.39
CA GLU A 30 5.41 15.53 6.76
C GLU A 30 5.46 14.72 5.48
N LYS A 31 6.52 14.95 4.70
CA LYS A 31 6.80 14.28 3.44
C LYS A 31 7.16 12.85 3.81
N LEU A 32 6.13 12.07 4.11
CA LEU A 32 6.23 10.64 4.25
C LEU A 32 6.70 10.14 2.90
N ASP A 33 7.96 9.76 2.83
CA ASP A 33 8.54 9.21 1.61
C ASP A 33 7.88 7.85 1.35
N PRO A 34 7.06 7.73 0.29
CA PRO A 34 6.36 6.47 -0.01
C PRO A 34 7.34 5.31 -0.24
N VAL A 35 8.56 5.62 -0.71
CA VAL A 35 9.61 4.63 -0.94
C VAL A 35 10.10 4.08 0.39
N SER A 36 10.43 4.94 1.36
CA SER A 36 10.80 4.52 2.71
C SER A 36 9.74 3.66 3.40
N ALA A 37 8.46 4.04 3.27
CA ALA A 37 7.34 3.29 3.84
C ALA A 37 7.18 1.90 3.19
N TYR A 38 7.36 1.82 1.87
CA TYR A 38 7.36 0.55 1.15
C TYR A 38 8.53 -0.35 1.56
N LEU A 39 9.74 0.20 1.68
CA LEU A 39 10.91 -0.56 2.13
C LEU A 39 10.73 -1.07 3.56
N ALA A 40 10.17 -0.25 4.46
CA ALA A 40 9.87 -0.65 5.83
C ALA A 40 8.82 -1.79 5.86
N ALA A 41 7.75 -1.68 5.07
CA ALA A 41 6.74 -2.72 4.97
C ALA A 41 7.32 -4.05 4.44
N GLN A 42 8.19 -3.98 3.42
CA GLN A 42 8.89 -5.16 2.90
C GLN A 42 9.79 -5.82 3.94
N ALA A 43 10.51 -5.02 4.75
CA ALA A 43 11.30 -5.54 5.85
C ALA A 43 10.43 -6.27 6.89
N THR A 44 9.25 -5.73 7.21
CA THR A 44 8.28 -6.41 8.09
C THR A 44 7.76 -7.72 7.48
N MET A 45 7.45 -7.75 6.18
CA MET A 45 7.03 -8.99 5.51
C MET A 45 8.10 -10.08 5.57
N SER A 46 9.38 -9.70 5.46
CA SER A 46 10.49 -10.64 5.64
C SER A 46 10.53 -11.23 7.05
N ASP A 47 10.27 -10.43 8.09
CA ASP A 47 10.23 -10.91 9.48
C ASP A 47 9.05 -11.85 9.75
N LEU A 48 7.89 -11.54 9.15
CA LEU A 48 6.71 -12.41 9.22
C LEU A 48 6.99 -13.82 8.67
N GLY A 49 7.84 -13.96 7.66
CA GLY A 49 8.27 -15.28 7.17
C GLY A 49 8.91 -16.14 8.27
N GLY A 50 9.79 -15.55 9.08
CA GLY A 50 10.40 -16.21 10.24
C GLY A 50 9.39 -16.53 11.34
N PHE A 51 8.40 -15.67 11.56
CA PHE A 51 7.29 -15.91 12.49
C PHE A 51 6.40 -17.07 12.04
N CYS A 52 6.03 -17.12 10.75
CA CYS A 52 5.20 -18.18 10.18
C CYS A 52 5.90 -19.54 10.23
N GLN A 53 7.22 -19.58 10.02
CA GLN A 53 8.01 -20.81 10.20
C GLN A 53 7.85 -21.39 11.61
N ARG A 54 7.73 -20.54 12.63
CA ARG A 54 7.56 -20.95 14.04
C ARG A 54 6.10 -21.20 14.44
N ASN A 55 5.14 -20.54 13.78
CA ASN A 55 3.71 -20.61 14.11
C ASN A 55 2.85 -20.74 12.83
N PRO A 56 2.79 -21.94 12.22
CA PRO A 56 2.11 -22.12 10.94
C PRO A 56 0.60 -21.89 11.00
N GLU A 57 -0.06 -22.33 12.08
CA GLU A 57 -1.52 -22.18 12.27
C GLU A 57 -1.95 -20.69 12.31
N ALA A 58 -1.13 -19.83 12.93
CA ALA A 58 -1.41 -18.41 13.02
C ALA A 58 -1.36 -17.73 11.64
N CYS A 59 -0.44 -18.14 10.77
CA CYS A 59 -0.36 -17.60 9.42
C CYS A 59 -1.43 -18.16 8.48
N GLU A 60 -1.85 -19.42 8.64
CA GLU A 60 -2.99 -19.99 7.91
C GLU A 60 -4.27 -19.20 8.22
N THR A 61 -4.63 -19.11 9.50
CA THR A 61 -5.82 -18.37 9.96
C THR A 61 -5.73 -16.88 9.60
N GLY A 62 -4.53 -16.28 9.73
CA GLY A 62 -4.29 -14.89 9.36
C GLY A 62 -4.47 -14.65 7.86
N SER A 63 -4.05 -15.59 7.00
CA SER A 63 -4.16 -15.46 5.55
C SER A 63 -5.61 -15.47 5.07
N ASP A 64 -6.47 -16.26 5.69
CA ASP A 64 -7.91 -16.28 5.41
C ASP A 64 -8.56 -14.94 5.77
N ALA A 65 -8.23 -14.40 6.94
CA ALA A 65 -8.69 -13.10 7.39
C ALA A 65 -8.21 -11.97 6.46
N LEU A 66 -6.92 -11.99 6.09
CA LEU A 66 -6.33 -11.00 5.18
C LEU A 66 -6.97 -11.06 3.79
N THR A 67 -7.29 -12.25 3.28
CA THR A 67 -7.98 -12.41 1.99
C THR A 67 -9.37 -11.79 2.02
N ALA A 68 -10.13 -12.02 3.09
CA ALA A 68 -11.45 -11.43 3.27
C ALA A 68 -11.38 -9.89 3.32
N ILE A 69 -10.47 -9.34 4.14
CA ILE A 69 -10.28 -7.88 4.29
C ILE A 69 -9.76 -7.27 2.98
N GLY A 70 -8.78 -7.91 2.34
CA GLY A 70 -8.14 -7.42 1.11
C GLY A 70 -9.13 -7.26 -0.05
N SER A 71 -10.12 -8.16 -0.17
CA SER A 71 -11.18 -8.03 -1.17
C SER A 71 -11.99 -6.74 -1.00
N ARG A 72 -12.25 -6.33 0.25
CA ARG A 72 -12.98 -5.09 0.58
C ARG A 72 -12.09 -3.86 0.41
N ALA A 73 -10.82 -3.98 0.78
CA ALA A 73 -9.84 -2.91 0.62
C ALA A 73 -9.66 -2.50 -0.85
N ARG A 74 -9.67 -3.46 -1.79
CA ARG A 74 -9.60 -3.18 -3.24
C ARG A 74 -10.80 -2.36 -3.73
N GLU A 75 -12.00 -2.69 -3.26
CA GLU A 75 -13.21 -1.93 -3.60
C GLU A 75 -13.15 -0.52 -3.01
N GLY A 76 -12.72 -0.37 -1.75
CA GLY A 76 -12.51 0.93 -1.13
C GLY A 76 -11.46 1.78 -1.87
N ALA A 77 -10.35 1.16 -2.28
CA ALA A 77 -9.31 1.84 -3.06
C ALA A 77 -9.87 2.37 -4.38
N ARG A 78 -10.70 1.58 -5.09
CA ARG A 78 -11.35 2.01 -6.33
C ARG A 78 -12.20 3.26 -6.11
N ILE A 79 -13.03 3.29 -5.08
CA ILE A 79 -13.89 4.45 -4.76
C ILE A 79 -13.05 5.70 -4.52
N VAL A 80 -11.96 5.57 -3.74
CA VAL A 80 -11.04 6.69 -3.47
C VAL A 80 -10.36 7.17 -4.75
N TYR A 81 -9.92 6.26 -5.63
CA TYR A 81 -9.32 6.63 -6.91
C TYR A 81 -10.29 7.35 -7.84
N GLU A 82 -11.54 6.86 -7.96
CA GLU A 82 -12.57 7.51 -8.78
C GLU A 82 -12.90 8.93 -8.25
N PHE A 83 -12.92 9.10 -6.92
CA PHE A 83 -13.09 10.41 -6.29
C PHE A 83 -11.92 11.36 -6.61
N LEU A 84 -10.67 10.89 -6.45
CA LEU A 84 -9.48 11.68 -6.74
C LEU A 84 -9.41 12.09 -8.22
N ASP A 85 -9.74 11.17 -9.14
CA ASP A 85 -9.77 11.45 -10.57
C ASP A 85 -10.78 12.55 -10.92
N THR A 86 -11.97 12.52 -10.31
CA THR A 86 -13.00 13.56 -10.47
C THR A 86 -12.51 14.92 -9.96
N GLN A 87 -11.93 14.96 -8.75
CA GLN A 87 -11.39 16.20 -8.17
C GLN A 87 -10.23 16.78 -9.00
N LEU A 88 -9.37 15.93 -9.55
CA LEU A 88 -8.27 16.33 -10.43
C LEU A 88 -8.79 16.86 -11.78
N ALA A 89 -9.82 16.25 -12.34
CA ALA A 89 -10.47 16.73 -13.56
C ALA A 89 -11.14 18.10 -13.37
N GLU A 90 -11.78 18.35 -12.22
CA GLU A 90 -12.37 19.65 -11.87
C GLU A 90 -11.30 20.73 -11.64
N SER A 91 -10.21 20.40 -10.94
CA SER A 91 -9.11 21.34 -10.67
C SER A 91 -8.27 21.67 -11.91
N SER A 92 -8.24 20.79 -12.92
CA SER A 92 -7.59 21.02 -14.22
C SER A 92 -8.22 22.16 -15.04
N THR A 93 -9.40 22.65 -14.67
CA THR A 93 -10.09 23.74 -15.38
C THR A 93 -9.73 25.14 -14.84
N GLY A 94 -8.98 25.25 -13.72
CA GLY A 94 -8.80 26.52 -13.01
C GLY A 94 -7.37 26.94 -12.61
N ASP A 95 -6.43 26.02 -12.43
CA ASP A 95 -5.07 26.38 -12.03
C ASP A 95 -4.06 25.30 -12.48
N GLY A 96 -2.82 25.70 -12.74
CA GLY A 96 -1.80 24.84 -13.33
C GLY A 96 -1.63 23.52 -12.57
N LEU A 97 -1.72 22.40 -13.29
CA LEU A 97 -1.54 21.06 -12.72
C LEU A 97 -0.16 20.91 -12.06
N VAL A 98 -0.10 20.95 -10.73
CA VAL A 98 1.03 20.44 -9.97
C VAL A 98 0.85 18.93 -9.88
N THR A 99 1.18 18.22 -10.96
CA THR A 99 1.42 16.79 -10.89
C THR A 99 2.68 16.61 -10.03
N GLY A 100 2.64 15.72 -9.03
CA GLY A 100 3.80 15.35 -8.21
C GLY A 100 4.87 14.56 -8.98
N SER A 101 5.16 14.98 -10.21
CA SER A 101 6.32 14.54 -10.96
C SER A 101 7.54 15.23 -10.36
N THR A 102 8.44 14.46 -9.76
CA THR A 102 9.78 14.95 -9.43
C THR A 102 10.34 15.63 -10.67
N ALA A 103 10.68 16.91 -10.57
CA ALA A 103 11.33 17.63 -11.64
C ALA A 103 12.50 16.77 -12.13
N SER A 104 12.50 16.42 -13.42
CA SER A 104 13.67 15.90 -14.09
C SER A 104 14.74 16.99 -14.09
N ALA A 105 15.47 17.11 -12.98
CA ALA A 105 16.75 17.77 -12.95
C ALA A 105 17.78 16.73 -13.38
N VAL A 106 17.89 16.57 -14.70
CA VAL A 106 19.08 16.02 -15.33
C VAL A 106 20.22 17.01 -15.06
N GLU A 107 21.28 16.48 -14.42
CA GLU A 107 22.67 16.93 -14.37
C GLU A 107 22.99 18.36 -13.90
N ASP A 108 23.66 18.48 -12.74
CA ASP A 108 25.12 18.67 -12.75
C ASP A 108 25.74 18.38 -11.37
N ARG A 109 26.88 17.68 -11.42
CA ARG A 109 27.92 17.53 -10.38
C ARG A 109 27.61 16.83 -9.05
N PHE A 110 27.86 15.53 -9.04
CA PHE A 110 28.60 14.91 -7.94
C PHE A 110 29.61 13.87 -8.45
N GLN A 111 30.89 14.27 -8.48
CA GLN A 111 31.99 13.31 -8.42
C GLN A 111 32.06 12.77 -6.99
N HIS A 112 31.41 11.65 -6.72
CA HIS A 112 31.74 10.83 -5.56
C HIS A 112 32.14 9.43 -6.02
N ASN A 113 33.44 9.16 -5.89
CA ASN A 113 34.02 7.83 -5.94
C ASN A 113 33.34 6.93 -4.91
N TYR A 114 32.41 6.08 -5.35
CA TYR A 114 32.03 4.88 -4.63
C TYR A 114 32.56 3.68 -5.40
N ALA A 115 33.67 3.14 -4.91
CA ALA A 115 34.09 1.79 -5.23
C ALA A 115 33.18 0.81 -4.50
N GLY A 116 32.40 0.01 -5.22
CA GLY A 116 31.74 -1.16 -4.64
C GLY A 116 30.38 -1.54 -5.24
N ALA A 117 30.39 -2.66 -5.97
CA ALA A 117 29.30 -3.59 -6.28
C ALA A 117 28.28 -3.20 -7.38
N GLN A 118 28.21 -4.11 -8.36
CA GLN A 118 27.49 -4.05 -9.62
C GLN A 118 26.03 -4.55 -9.47
N SER A 119 25.13 -3.86 -10.18
CA SER A 119 23.95 -4.38 -10.89
C SER A 119 23.03 -5.39 -10.17
N TRP A 120 21.88 -4.91 -9.70
CA TRP A 120 20.68 -5.75 -9.65
C TRP A 120 19.98 -5.68 -11.02
N GLN A 121 20.25 -6.67 -11.87
CA GLN A 121 19.38 -7.01 -12.98
C GLN A 121 18.46 -8.15 -12.51
N PRO A 122 17.13 -8.03 -12.64
CA PRO A 122 16.24 -9.13 -12.31
C PRO A 122 16.43 -10.26 -13.34
N ASP A 123 16.89 -11.42 -12.87
CA ASP A 123 17.00 -12.63 -13.68
C ASP A 123 15.60 -13.23 -13.90
N LEU A 124 15.03 -12.94 -15.08
CA LEU A 124 13.72 -13.42 -15.51
C LEU A 124 13.67 -14.95 -15.75
N ASN A 125 14.81 -15.65 -15.71
CA ASN A 125 14.86 -17.10 -15.92
C ASN A 125 14.47 -17.90 -14.67
N LYS A 126 14.18 -17.23 -13.55
CA LYS A 126 13.74 -17.87 -12.29
C LYS A 126 12.27 -17.66 -11.96
N VAL A 127 11.45 -17.26 -12.93
CA VAL A 127 9.99 -17.30 -12.79
C VAL A 127 9.52 -18.71 -13.17
N SER A 128 9.31 -19.55 -12.16
CA SER A 128 8.55 -20.79 -12.34
C SER A 128 7.13 -20.41 -12.75
N THR A 129 6.78 -20.67 -14.02
CA THR A 129 5.42 -20.56 -14.54
C THR A 129 4.56 -21.66 -13.91
N GLY A 130 4.14 -21.45 -12.67
CA GLY A 130 2.97 -22.13 -12.14
C GLY A 130 1.74 -21.55 -12.83
N GLU A 131 1.29 -22.18 -13.90
CA GLU A 131 0.00 -21.88 -14.54
C GLU A 131 -1.11 -22.09 -13.51
N THR A 132 -1.54 -21.02 -12.83
CA THR A 132 -2.86 -21.00 -12.24
C THR A 132 -3.84 -20.97 -13.39
N THR A 133 -4.40 -22.14 -13.71
CA THR A 133 -5.56 -22.25 -14.60
C THR A 133 -6.70 -21.47 -13.97
N PHE A 134 -6.82 -20.20 -14.34
CA PHE A 134 -7.98 -19.38 -14.04
C PHE A 134 -9.17 -20.04 -14.73
N GLY A 135 -9.99 -20.75 -13.95
CA GLY A 135 -11.28 -21.24 -14.40
C GLY A 135 -12.15 -20.08 -14.90
N PRO A 136 -13.12 -20.35 -15.79
CA PRO A 136 -13.92 -19.30 -16.42
C PRO A 136 -14.65 -18.45 -15.38
N VAL A 137 -14.40 -17.14 -15.41
CA VAL A 137 -15.08 -16.13 -14.60
C VAL A 137 -16.59 -16.24 -14.85
N PRO A 138 -17.44 -16.33 -13.80
CA PRO A 138 -18.89 -16.35 -13.98
C PRO A 138 -19.36 -15.05 -14.65
N ARG A 139 -19.86 -15.13 -15.88
CA ARG A 139 -20.48 -13.98 -16.55
C ARG A 139 -21.82 -13.65 -15.89
N PRO A 140 -22.08 -12.40 -15.48
CA PRO A 140 -23.41 -11.97 -15.07
C PRO A 140 -24.41 -12.19 -16.21
N LYS A 141 -25.57 -12.79 -15.91
CA LYS A 141 -26.65 -12.94 -16.91
C LYS A 141 -27.14 -11.56 -17.35
N PRO A 142 -27.35 -11.32 -18.67
CA PRO A 142 -27.97 -10.10 -19.13
C PRO A 142 -29.39 -9.99 -18.56
N ARG A 143 -29.69 -8.86 -17.93
CA ARG A 143 -31.01 -8.51 -17.41
C ARG A 143 -31.93 -8.33 -18.63
N SER A 144 -32.66 -9.39 -18.98
CA SER A 144 -33.67 -9.36 -20.05
C SER A 144 -34.64 -8.22 -19.78
N GLY A 145 -34.76 -7.32 -20.76
CA GLY A 145 -35.66 -6.19 -20.73
C GLY A 145 -37.09 -6.59 -20.39
N ARG A 146 -37.70 -5.78 -19.53
CA ARG A 146 -39.11 -5.88 -19.17
C ARG A 146 -39.91 -5.10 -20.21
N ASN A 147 -40.40 -5.80 -21.22
CA ASN A 147 -41.49 -5.34 -22.07
C ASN A 147 -42.81 -5.78 -21.43
N THR A 148 -43.52 -4.85 -20.79
CA THR A 148 -44.99 -4.72 -20.73
C THR A 148 -45.31 -3.37 -20.13
#